data_AF-A0A2Z6QP71-F1
#
_entry.id   AF-A0A2Z6QP71-F1
#
_cell.length_a   1.000
_cell.length_b   1.000
_cell.length_c   1.000
_cell.angle_alpha   90.00
_cell.angle_beta   90.00
_cell.angle_gamma   90.00
#
_symmetry.space_group_name_H-M   'P 1'
#
loop_
_entity.id
_entity.type
_entity.pdbx_description
1 polymer ?
#
loop_
_entity_poly.entity_id
_entity_poly.type
_entity_poly.pdbx_seq_one_letter_code
_entity_poly.pdbx_strand_id
1 'polypeptide(L)'
;MSDTGVIKAELIAIIMALLCSDKSIRITICTDSQIIINQFSKINTLSIFAVQRLKLQYSIFNAVPILGGLAIKELLVTLQKVNAHDSDDHSNVVDKLAKKACSRAYLVIDPKLLAHNGTICWNHKPIERNITLMVKDIKETQYIKQFLMLNKNRYFTLPSDLESFNWSLTFRYIKDKFDDTSAFDSRFNSFKTKLRAEELSTQDNLCKQSPSVYTGNWRCALCNTELETYQYL
;
A
#
# COMPACT_ATOMS: atom_id res chain seq x y z
N MET A 1 16.15 1.95 4.52
CA MET A 1 15.08 2.72 3.87
C MET A 1 15.75 3.90 3.21
N SER A 2 15.90 3.88 1.88
CA SER A 2 16.39 5.04 1.14
C SER A 2 15.40 6.18 1.31
N ASP A 3 15.91 7.38 1.56
CA ASP A 3 15.09 8.56 1.78
C ASP A 3 14.32 8.86 0.49
N THR A 4 13.00 8.69 0.55
CA THR A 4 12.11 8.79 -0.61
C THR A 4 12.18 10.16 -1.31
N GLY A 5 12.60 11.19 -0.59
CA GLY A 5 12.86 12.52 -1.13
C GLY A 5 14.12 12.64 -1.99
N VAL A 6 15.17 11.86 -1.70
CA VAL A 6 16.46 11.94 -2.43
C VAL A 6 16.29 11.40 -3.86
N ILE A 7 15.70 10.22 -4.00
CA ILE A 7 15.44 9.60 -5.32
C ILE A 7 14.55 10.51 -6.18
N LYS A 8 13.58 11.19 -5.56
CA LYS A 8 12.70 12.14 -6.24
C LYS A 8 13.48 13.37 -6.75
N ALA A 9 14.35 13.93 -5.92
CA ALA A 9 15.16 15.09 -6.30
C ALA A 9 16.11 14.75 -7.46
N GLU A 10 16.80 13.61 -7.38
CA GLU A 10 17.67 13.11 -8.45
C GLU A 10 16.91 12.91 -9.78
N LEU A 11 15.71 12.32 -9.72
CA LEU A 11 14.90 12.12 -10.91
C LEU A 11 14.42 13.44 -11.53
N ILE A 12 13.98 14.40 -10.70
CA ILE A 12 13.58 15.74 -11.18
C ILE A 12 14.78 16.43 -11.84
N ALA A 13 15.98 16.29 -11.28
CA ALA A 13 17.20 16.84 -11.88
C ALA A 13 17.46 16.26 -13.28
N ILE A 14 17.29 14.94 -13.45
CA ILE A 14 17.39 14.27 -14.76
C ILE A 14 16.33 14.80 -15.73
N ILE A 15 15.07 14.90 -15.30
CA ILE A 15 13.98 15.44 -16.14
C ILE A 15 14.32 16.85 -16.62
N MET A 16 14.77 17.72 -15.70
CA MET A 16 15.12 19.09 -16.03
C MET A 16 16.30 19.16 -17.01
N ALA A 17 17.34 18.35 -16.82
CA ALA A 17 18.46 18.27 -17.75
C ALA A 17 18.01 17.88 -19.17
N LEU A 18 17.12 16.89 -19.29
CA LEU A 18 16.56 16.45 -20.56
C LEU A 18 15.66 17.52 -21.21
N LEU A 19 14.85 18.23 -20.43
CA LEU A 19 14.01 19.33 -20.91
C LEU A 19 14.83 20.51 -21.43
N CYS A 20 15.99 20.80 -20.83
CA CYS A 20 16.90 21.84 -21.26
C CYS A 20 17.79 21.44 -22.46
N SER A 21 17.82 20.16 -22.84
CA SER A 21 18.66 19.68 -23.94
C SER A 21 18.05 19.94 -25.32
N ASP A 22 18.87 20.04 -26.35
CA ASP A 22 18.41 20.20 -27.74
C ASP A 22 17.74 18.93 -28.27
N LYS A 23 17.03 19.05 -29.40
CA LYS A 23 16.33 17.92 -30.04
C LYS A 23 17.29 17.01 -30.81
N SER A 24 16.95 15.73 -30.91
CA SER A 24 17.61 14.69 -31.72
C SER A 24 19.08 14.44 -31.36
N ILE A 25 19.44 14.62 -30.08
CA ILE A 25 20.80 14.38 -29.55
C ILE A 25 20.86 13.09 -28.74
N ARG A 26 22.06 12.48 -28.73
CA ARG A 26 22.43 11.40 -27.81
C ARG A 26 22.99 11.98 -26.51
N ILE A 27 22.38 11.64 -25.38
CA ILE A 27 22.78 12.15 -24.06
C ILE A 27 23.18 10.98 -23.17
N THR A 28 24.36 11.08 -22.57
CA THR A 28 24.79 10.19 -21.49
C THR A 28 24.64 10.91 -20.16
N ILE A 29 23.85 10.32 -19.25
CA ILE A 29 23.67 10.85 -17.89
C ILE A 29 24.47 9.97 -16.94
N CYS A 30 25.44 10.56 -16.26
CA CYS A 30 26.20 9.92 -15.20
C CYS A 30 25.48 10.06 -13.86
N THR A 31 25.24 8.94 -13.16
CA THR A 31 24.63 8.93 -11.82
C THR A 31 25.19 7.80 -10.97
N ASP A 32 25.36 8.04 -9.68
CA ASP A 32 25.73 7.03 -8.68
C ASP A 32 24.51 6.23 -8.18
N SER A 33 23.29 6.70 -8.49
CA SER A 33 22.02 6.11 -8.05
C SER A 33 21.63 4.88 -8.86
N GLN A 34 21.98 3.70 -8.34
CA GLN A 34 21.58 2.42 -8.93
C GLN A 34 20.05 2.27 -9.04
N ILE A 35 19.30 2.88 -8.11
CA ILE A 35 17.83 2.82 -8.08
C ILE A 35 17.27 3.48 -9.34
N ILE A 36 17.81 4.64 -9.72
CA ILE A 36 17.39 5.37 -10.92
C ILE A 36 17.75 4.60 -12.19
N ILE A 37 18.97 4.06 -12.28
CA ILE A 37 19.38 3.23 -13.43
C ILE A 37 18.42 2.05 -13.63
N ASN A 38 18.07 1.37 -12.54
CA ASN A 38 17.14 0.23 -12.57
C ASN A 38 15.70 0.65 -12.93
N GLN A 39 15.26 1.83 -12.51
CA GLN A 39 13.94 2.35 -12.87
C GLN A 39 13.90 2.78 -14.33
N PHE A 40 14.91 3.52 -14.80
CA PHE A 40 15.01 3.98 -16.17
C PHE A 40 15.06 2.80 -17.16
N SER A 41 15.85 1.76 -16.87
CA SER A 41 15.91 0.58 -17.74
C SER A 41 14.57 -0.16 -17.83
N LYS A 42 13.84 -0.28 -16.71
CA LYS A 42 12.47 -0.82 -16.71
C LYS A 42 11.50 0.05 -17.50
N ILE A 43 11.61 1.37 -17.41
CA ILE A 43 10.71 2.29 -18.12
C ILE A 43 11.00 2.29 -19.62
N ASN A 44 12.29 2.31 -20.01
CA ASN A 44 12.73 2.34 -21.40
C ASN A 44 12.37 1.07 -22.18
N THR A 45 12.11 -0.04 -21.47
CA THR A 45 11.72 -1.32 -22.09
C THR A 45 10.21 -1.54 -22.14
N LEU A 46 9.40 -0.63 -21.57
CA LEU A 46 7.96 -0.77 -21.42
C LEU A 46 7.22 0.28 -22.24
N SER A 47 6.07 -0.11 -22.81
CA SER A 47 5.18 0.86 -23.47
C SER A 47 4.60 1.84 -22.44
N ILE A 48 4.21 3.04 -22.90
CA ILE A 48 3.55 4.06 -22.05
C ILE A 48 2.36 3.46 -21.29
N PHE A 49 1.58 2.59 -21.94
CA PHE A 49 0.45 1.88 -21.33
C PHE A 49 0.88 0.86 -20.27
N ALA A 50 1.97 0.12 -20.50
CA ALA A 50 2.51 -0.80 -19.50
C ALA A 50 3.03 -0.03 -18.29
N VAL A 51 3.75 1.08 -18.50
CA VAL A 51 4.25 1.98 -17.47
C VAL A 51 3.14 2.56 -16.60
N GLN A 52 2.02 3.00 -17.20
CA GLN A 52 0.86 3.49 -16.44
C GLN A 52 0.23 2.41 -15.55
N ARG A 53 0.32 1.14 -15.96
CA ARG A 53 -0.19 -0.01 -15.18
C ARG A 53 0.81 -0.56 -14.19
N LEU A 54 2.08 -0.19 -14.31
CA LEU A 54 3.07 -0.56 -13.30
C LEU A 54 2.70 0.13 -12.00
N LYS A 55 2.45 -0.71 -10.99
CA LYS A 55 2.20 -0.36 -9.60
C LYS A 55 3.44 0.25 -8.92
N LEU A 56 4.27 1.03 -9.63
CA LEU A 56 5.46 1.68 -9.09
C LEU A 56 5.04 2.73 -8.05
N GLN A 57 5.72 2.74 -6.91
CA GLN A 57 5.71 3.92 -6.04
C GLN A 57 6.20 5.13 -6.86
N TYR A 58 5.63 6.31 -6.64
CA TYR A 58 5.97 7.58 -7.32
C TYR A 58 5.54 7.67 -8.80
N SER A 59 4.45 7.00 -9.18
CA SER A 59 3.96 6.93 -10.58
C SER A 59 3.68 8.27 -11.27
N ILE A 60 3.44 9.35 -10.52
CA ILE A 60 3.15 10.68 -11.08
C ILE A 60 4.42 11.36 -11.62
N PHE A 61 5.60 11.09 -11.04
CA PHE A 61 6.87 11.73 -11.43
C PHE A 61 7.79 10.82 -12.25
N ASN A 62 7.60 9.51 -12.23
CA ASN A 62 8.67 8.57 -12.59
C ASN A 62 8.88 8.23 -14.07
N ALA A 63 7.94 8.42 -14.99
CA ALA A 63 8.12 7.76 -16.30
C ALA A 63 7.41 8.42 -17.48
N VAL A 64 6.17 8.88 -17.31
CA VAL A 64 5.37 9.44 -18.40
C VAL A 64 5.95 10.74 -18.96
N PRO A 65 6.39 11.72 -18.16
CA PRO A 65 7.05 12.92 -18.70
C PRO A 65 8.45 12.66 -19.24
N ILE A 66 9.19 11.71 -18.68
CA ILE A 66 10.49 11.28 -19.23
C ILE A 66 10.25 10.68 -20.62
N LEU A 67 9.41 9.65 -20.75
CA LEU A 67 9.12 9.02 -22.04
C LEU A 67 8.45 9.96 -23.04
N GLY A 68 7.52 10.80 -22.60
CA GLY A 68 6.85 11.79 -23.45
C GLY A 68 7.81 12.88 -23.93
N GLY A 69 8.65 13.42 -23.04
CA GLY A 69 9.66 14.42 -23.38
C GLY A 69 10.76 13.87 -24.28
N LEU A 70 11.22 12.64 -24.01
CA LEU A 70 12.20 11.94 -24.85
C LEU A 70 11.64 11.67 -26.25
N ALA A 71 10.38 11.24 -26.36
CA ALA A 71 9.73 11.01 -27.65
C ALA A 71 9.52 12.32 -28.43
N ILE A 72 9.09 13.40 -27.77
CA ILE A 72 8.89 14.71 -28.41
C ILE A 72 10.21 15.33 -28.89
N LYS A 73 11.30 15.09 -28.15
CA LYS A 73 12.63 15.61 -28.50
C LYS A 73 13.49 14.63 -29.29
N GLU A 74 13.03 13.42 -29.58
CA GLU A 74 13.80 12.36 -30.25
C GLU A 74 15.17 12.09 -29.60
N LEU A 75 15.22 12.14 -28.26
CA LEU A 75 16.46 11.99 -27.51
C LEU A 75 16.81 10.52 -27.33
N LEU A 76 18.08 10.17 -27.57
CA LEU A 76 18.63 8.86 -27.22
C LEU A 76 19.41 8.97 -25.91
N VAL A 77 18.85 8.47 -24.82
CA VAL A 77 19.41 8.63 -23.47
C VAL A 77 19.96 7.32 -22.94
N THR A 78 21.20 7.38 -22.46
CA THR A 78 21.87 6.27 -21.77
C THR A 78 22.30 6.71 -20.38
N LEU A 79 22.01 5.90 -19.36
CA LEU A 79 22.52 6.15 -18.01
C LEU A 79 23.78 5.33 -17.77
N GLN A 80 24.80 5.98 -17.24
CA GLN A 80 26.05 5.36 -16.85
C GLN A 80 26.21 5.45 -15.33
N LYS A 81 26.51 4.31 -14.71
CA LYS A 81 26.84 4.27 -13.30
C LYS A 81 28.23 4.86 -13.08
N VAL A 82 28.31 5.82 -12.15
CA VAL A 82 29.59 6.30 -11.60
C VAL A 82 29.74 5.85 -10.15
N ASN A 83 30.98 5.70 -9.68
CA ASN A 83 31.22 5.38 -8.28
C ASN A 83 30.96 6.64 -7.44
N ALA A 84 30.22 6.47 -6.34
CA ALA A 84 30.11 7.52 -5.34
C ALA A 84 31.52 7.84 -4.83
N HIS A 85 31.90 9.11 -4.85
CA HIS A 85 33.19 9.62 -4.38
C HIS A 85 34.43 9.23 -5.20
N ASP A 86 34.30 8.66 -6.41
CA ASP A 86 35.39 8.78 -7.37
C ASP A 86 35.50 10.26 -7.76
N SER A 87 36.71 10.81 -7.70
CA SER A 87 37.04 12.22 -7.79
C SER A 87 36.81 12.82 -9.19
N ASP A 88 35.60 12.70 -9.74
CA ASP A 88 35.21 13.40 -10.95
C ASP A 88 34.76 14.82 -10.58
N ASP A 89 35.44 15.81 -11.15
CA ASP A 89 35.23 17.24 -10.87
C ASP A 89 33.77 17.64 -11.11
N HIS A 90 33.10 17.02 -12.09
CA HIS A 90 31.72 17.33 -12.44
C HIS A 90 30.71 16.86 -11.38
N SER A 91 30.87 15.64 -10.86
CA SER A 91 29.98 15.09 -9.82
C SER A 91 30.04 15.93 -8.54
N ASN A 92 31.25 16.34 -8.14
CA ASN A 92 31.47 17.22 -7.00
C ASN A 92 30.82 18.61 -7.19
N VAL A 93 30.83 19.14 -8.42
CA VAL A 93 30.14 20.38 -8.78
C VAL A 93 28.62 20.22 -8.65
N VAL A 94 28.05 19.12 -9.17
CA VAL A 94 26.61 18.84 -9.08
C VAL A 94 26.17 18.75 -7.62
N ASP A 95 26.90 18.02 -6.77
CA ASP A 95 26.62 17.91 -5.33
C ASP A 95 26.65 19.27 -4.62
N LYS A 96 27.65 20.09 -4.95
CA LYS A 96 27.78 21.43 -4.38
C LYS A 96 26.62 22.34 -4.84
N LEU A 97 26.18 22.22 -6.09
CA LEU A 97 25.03 22.94 -6.62
C LEU A 97 23.73 22.48 -5.97
N ALA A 98 23.52 21.18 -5.81
CA ALA A 98 22.35 20.60 -5.14
C ALA A 98 22.25 21.10 -3.69
N LYS A 99 23.36 21.07 -2.93
CA LYS A 99 23.42 21.59 -1.55
C LYS A 99 23.09 23.09 -1.48
N LYS A 100 23.56 23.88 -2.45
CA LYS A 100 23.23 25.31 -2.55
C LYS A 100 21.79 25.57 -2.97
N ALA A 101 21.17 24.68 -3.74
CA ALA A 101 19.80 24.82 -4.19
C ALA A 101 18.78 24.61 -3.05
N CYS A 102 19.12 23.82 -2.02
CA CYS A 102 18.24 23.60 -0.87
C CYS A 102 17.88 24.87 -0.10
N SER A 103 18.70 25.92 -0.16
CA SER A 103 18.43 27.21 0.50
C SER A 103 17.79 28.25 -0.43
N ARG A 104 17.46 27.89 -1.67
CA ARG A 104 16.86 28.78 -2.67
C ARG A 104 15.35 28.54 -2.81
N ALA A 105 14.66 29.47 -3.48
CA ALA A 105 13.26 29.31 -3.83
C ALA A 105 13.04 28.04 -4.67
N TYR A 106 11.96 27.31 -4.37
CA TYR A 106 11.63 26.09 -5.08
C TYR A 106 11.02 26.38 -6.45
N LEU A 107 11.35 25.54 -7.43
CA LEU A 107 10.74 25.58 -8.75
C LEU A 107 9.41 24.81 -8.72
N VAL A 108 8.34 25.45 -9.19
CA VAL A 108 7.03 24.81 -9.35
C VAL A 108 6.88 24.38 -10.80
N ILE A 109 6.86 23.07 -11.04
CA ILE A 109 6.53 22.50 -12.35
C ILE A 109 5.02 22.33 -12.41
N ASP A 110 4.35 22.98 -13.38
CA ASP A 110 2.94 22.72 -13.64
C ASP A 110 2.78 21.27 -14.14
N PRO A 111 2.02 20.42 -13.44
CA PRO A 111 1.78 19.03 -13.85
C PRO A 111 1.23 18.89 -15.28
N LYS A 112 0.55 19.92 -15.82
CA LYS A 112 0.07 19.93 -17.20
C LYS A 112 1.21 19.89 -18.22
N LEU A 113 2.37 20.46 -17.89
CA LEU A 113 3.56 20.43 -18.74
C LEU A 113 4.16 19.02 -18.87
N LEU A 114 3.79 18.11 -17.96
CA LEU A 114 4.24 16.72 -17.94
C LEU A 114 3.33 15.80 -18.76
N ALA A 115 2.39 16.36 -19.54
CA ALA A 115 1.40 15.64 -20.35
C ALA A 115 0.63 14.56 -19.56
N HIS A 116 0.42 14.81 -18.26
CA HIS A 116 -0.16 13.86 -17.34
C HIS A 116 -1.62 14.24 -17.03
N ASN A 117 -2.57 13.60 -17.71
CA ASN A 117 -4.01 13.91 -17.57
C ASN A 117 -4.70 13.18 -16.40
N GLY A 118 -3.97 12.58 -15.45
CA GLY A 118 -4.55 11.61 -14.51
C GLY A 118 -4.03 11.67 -13.08
N THR A 119 -3.49 12.80 -12.61
CA THR A 119 -3.00 12.85 -11.22
C THR A 119 -4.16 12.78 -10.25
N ILE A 120 -4.23 11.70 -9.48
CA ILE A 120 -5.17 11.61 -8.36
C ILE A 120 -4.65 12.49 -7.22
N CYS A 121 -5.51 13.38 -6.74
CA CYS A 121 -5.22 14.28 -5.63
C CYS A 121 -6.08 13.95 -4.41
N TRP A 122 -5.52 14.15 -3.22
CA TRP A 122 -6.23 14.18 -1.95
C TRP A 122 -6.02 15.54 -1.29
N ASN A 123 -7.09 16.26 -0.94
CA ASN A 123 -7.02 17.62 -0.40
C ASN A 123 -6.11 18.55 -1.22
N HIS A 124 -6.30 18.56 -2.54
CA HIS A 124 -5.48 19.33 -3.49
C HIS A 124 -3.99 18.98 -3.53
N LYS A 125 -3.56 17.89 -2.87
CA LYS A 125 -2.19 17.39 -2.92
C LYS A 125 -2.11 16.13 -3.77
N PRO A 126 -1.13 16.01 -4.69
CA PRO A 126 -0.98 14.82 -5.51
C PRO A 126 -0.62 13.59 -4.66
N ILE A 127 -1.23 12.44 -4.97
CA ILE A 127 -0.99 11.19 -4.25
C ILE A 127 0.20 10.46 -4.87
N GLU A 128 1.36 10.53 -4.22
CA GLU A 128 2.61 9.94 -4.73
C GLU A 128 2.77 8.44 -4.40
N ARG A 129 1.77 7.87 -3.72
CA ARG A 129 1.72 6.44 -3.36
C ARG A 129 0.94 5.65 -4.40
N ASN A 130 1.16 4.34 -4.40
CA ASN A 130 0.35 3.42 -5.19
C ASN A 130 -1.13 3.54 -4.78
N ILE A 131 -1.99 3.98 -5.70
CA ILE A 131 -3.42 4.20 -5.44
C ILE A 131 -4.11 2.92 -5.00
N THR A 132 -3.80 1.77 -5.59
CA THR A 132 -4.40 0.48 -5.20
C THR A 132 -4.05 0.11 -3.77
N LEU A 133 -2.78 0.28 -3.38
CA LEU A 133 -2.36 0.03 -2.00
C LEU A 133 -3.02 1.02 -1.04
N MET A 134 -3.06 2.31 -1.38
CA MET A 134 -3.74 3.30 -0.55
C MET A 134 -5.22 2.97 -0.35
N VAL A 135 -5.95 2.63 -1.43
CA VAL A 135 -7.37 2.25 -1.36
C VAL A 135 -7.53 0.98 -0.51
N LYS A 136 -6.65 0.00 -0.67
CA LYS A 136 -6.63 -1.21 0.16
C LYS A 136 -6.43 -0.86 1.63
N ASP A 137 -5.42 -0.07 1.97
CA ASP A 137 -5.12 0.35 3.35
C ASP A 137 -6.30 1.11 3.97
N ILE A 138 -6.96 2.00 3.21
CA ILE A 138 -8.17 2.70 3.65
C ILE A 138 -9.28 1.71 3.97
N LYS A 139 -9.53 0.74 3.09
CA LYS A 139 -10.57 -0.27 3.29
C LYS A 139 -10.26 -1.18 4.48
N GLU A 140 -9.04 -1.66 4.59
CA GLU A 140 -8.59 -2.49 5.73
C GLU A 140 -8.76 -1.72 7.05
N THR A 141 -8.38 -0.45 7.09
CA THR A 141 -8.57 0.41 8.26
C THR A 141 -10.05 0.60 8.59
N GLN A 142 -10.91 0.80 7.59
CA GLN A 142 -12.36 0.87 7.79
C GLN A 142 -12.93 -0.44 8.37
N TYR A 143 -12.50 -1.59 7.85
CA TYR A 143 -12.94 -2.89 8.36
C TYR A 143 -12.47 -3.14 9.80
N ILE A 144 -11.22 -2.82 10.11
CA ILE A 144 -10.69 -2.94 11.48
C ILE A 144 -11.48 -2.04 12.43
N LYS A 145 -11.74 -0.78 12.03
CA LYS A 145 -12.55 0.14 12.84
C LYS A 145 -13.95 -0.41 13.10
N GLN A 146 -14.63 -0.90 12.06
CA GLN A 146 -15.97 -1.49 12.20
C GLN A 146 -15.96 -2.72 13.11
N PHE A 147 -14.95 -3.59 12.95
CA PHE A 147 -14.75 -4.74 13.81
C PHE A 147 -14.60 -4.31 15.28
N LEU A 148 -13.70 -3.37 15.58
CA LEU A 148 -13.48 -2.89 16.95
C LEU A 148 -14.70 -2.20 17.57
N MET A 149 -15.57 -1.59 16.76
CA MET A 149 -16.82 -0.96 17.21
C MET A 149 -17.93 -1.95 17.59
N LEU A 150 -17.79 -3.25 17.30
CA LEU A 150 -18.78 -4.25 17.70
C LEU A 150 -18.83 -4.35 19.23
N ASN A 151 -20.03 -4.45 19.81
CA ASN A 151 -20.21 -4.52 21.27
C ASN A 151 -19.39 -5.64 21.93
N LYS A 152 -19.20 -6.76 21.23
CA LYS A 152 -18.38 -7.88 21.67
C LYS A 152 -16.90 -7.54 21.81
N ASN A 153 -16.41 -6.57 21.05
CA ASN A 153 -15.01 -6.13 21.05
C ASN A 153 -14.76 -4.95 22.01
N ARG A 154 -15.73 -4.61 22.87
CA ARG A 154 -15.62 -3.51 23.85
C ARG A 154 -14.50 -3.70 24.88
N TYR A 155 -13.95 -4.91 25.01
CA TYR A 155 -12.78 -5.17 25.85
C TYR A 155 -11.48 -4.60 25.26
N PHE A 156 -11.44 -4.28 23.96
CA PHE A 156 -10.36 -3.50 23.35
C PHE A 156 -10.60 -2.01 23.62
N THR A 157 -10.11 -1.53 24.76
CA THR A 157 -10.27 -0.13 25.19
C THR A 157 -9.05 0.71 24.86
N LEU A 158 -7.87 0.10 24.80
CA LEU A 158 -6.59 0.74 24.58
C LEU A 158 -5.82 0.06 23.43
N PRO A 159 -4.91 0.78 22.75
CA PRO A 159 -4.03 0.17 21.73
C PRO A 159 -3.21 -1.00 22.26
N SER A 160 -2.79 -0.95 23.54
CA SER A 160 -2.07 -2.03 24.21
C SER A 160 -2.86 -3.33 24.28
N ASP A 161 -4.19 -3.25 24.32
CA ASP A 161 -5.05 -4.44 24.34
C ASP A 161 -4.89 -5.20 23.02
N LEU A 162 -4.80 -4.51 21.89
CA LEU A 162 -4.55 -5.12 20.58
C LEU A 162 -3.15 -5.73 20.48
N GLU A 163 -2.14 -5.13 21.11
CA GLU A 163 -0.76 -5.63 21.09
C GLU A 163 -0.58 -6.90 21.92
N SER A 164 -1.41 -7.08 22.96
CA SER A 164 -1.40 -8.29 23.79
C SER A 164 -1.83 -9.56 23.03
N PHE A 165 -2.56 -9.41 21.92
CA PHE A 165 -3.01 -10.53 21.11
C PHE A 165 -2.01 -10.89 20.01
N ASN A 166 -1.65 -12.17 19.96
CA ASN A 166 -0.95 -12.69 18.80
C ASN A 166 -1.94 -12.90 17.64
N TRP A 167 -2.12 -11.84 16.83
CA TRP A 167 -3.00 -11.83 15.67
C TRP A 167 -2.60 -12.87 14.62
N SER A 168 -1.31 -13.06 14.39
CA SER A 168 -0.80 -14.06 13.45
C SER A 168 -1.22 -15.48 13.85
N LEU A 169 -1.09 -15.81 15.14
CA LEU A 169 -1.57 -17.07 15.71
C LEU A 169 -3.09 -17.20 15.62
N THR A 170 -3.81 -16.14 15.98
CA THR A 170 -5.28 -16.11 15.94
C THR A 170 -5.80 -16.35 14.53
N PHE A 171 -5.28 -15.63 13.53
CA PHE A 171 -5.70 -15.81 12.14
C PHE A 171 -5.27 -17.16 11.58
N ARG A 172 -4.07 -17.66 11.95
CA ARG A 172 -3.64 -19.00 11.55
C ARG A 172 -4.59 -20.06 12.10
N TYR A 173 -4.95 -19.99 13.37
CA TYR A 173 -5.92 -20.92 13.98
C TYR A 173 -7.30 -20.83 13.33
N ILE A 174 -7.81 -19.62 13.05
CA ILE A 174 -9.12 -19.43 12.40
C ILE A 174 -9.10 -19.97 10.96
N LYS A 175 -7.99 -19.77 10.23
CA LYS A 175 -7.83 -20.17 8.82
C LYS A 175 -7.25 -21.56 8.63
N ASP A 176 -6.90 -22.26 9.71
CA ASP A 176 -6.29 -23.58 9.64
C ASP A 176 -7.22 -24.53 8.90
N LYS A 177 -6.70 -25.15 7.84
CA LYS A 177 -7.41 -26.13 7.01
C LYS A 177 -6.88 -27.50 7.39
N PHE A 178 -7.78 -28.48 7.56
CA PHE A 178 -7.37 -29.87 7.74
C PHE A 178 -7.09 -30.53 6.38
N ASP A 179 -7.80 -30.13 5.32
CA ASP A 179 -7.52 -30.56 3.95
C ASP A 179 -7.97 -29.50 2.90
N ASP A 180 -7.62 -29.70 1.63
CA ASP A 180 -7.97 -28.77 0.56
C ASP A 180 -9.49 -28.75 0.29
N THR A 181 -10.17 -27.78 0.91
CA THR A 181 -11.51 -27.28 0.53
C THR A 181 -12.66 -28.26 0.76
N SER A 182 -12.68 -28.98 1.88
CA SER A 182 -13.82 -29.82 2.24
C SER A 182 -14.98 -29.02 2.85
N ALA A 183 -16.21 -29.52 2.70
CA ALA A 183 -17.37 -28.96 3.40
C ALA A 183 -17.23 -29.03 4.94
N PHE A 184 -16.43 -29.98 5.43
CA PHE A 184 -16.07 -30.12 6.83
C PHE A 184 -15.23 -28.93 7.31
N ASP A 185 -14.18 -28.55 6.57
CA ASP A 185 -13.34 -27.39 6.92
C ASP A 185 -14.15 -26.10 6.98
N SER A 186 -15.09 -25.91 6.05
CA SER A 186 -15.97 -24.73 6.07
C SER A 186 -16.86 -24.70 7.31
N ARG A 187 -17.45 -25.84 7.70
CA ARG A 187 -18.29 -25.94 8.91
C ARG A 187 -17.45 -25.73 10.17
N PHE A 188 -16.27 -26.33 10.24
CA PHE A 188 -15.38 -26.21 11.39
C PHE A 188 -14.81 -24.78 11.53
N ASN A 189 -14.43 -24.13 10.44
CA ASN A 189 -14.02 -22.72 10.46
C ASN A 189 -15.18 -21.78 10.83
N SER A 190 -16.40 -22.07 10.36
CA SER A 190 -17.59 -21.36 10.81
C SER A 190 -17.83 -21.57 12.31
N PHE A 191 -17.66 -22.79 12.82
CA PHE A 191 -17.78 -23.10 14.24
C PHE A 191 -16.74 -22.33 15.05
N LYS A 192 -15.45 -22.38 14.71
CA LYS A 192 -14.38 -21.60 15.37
C LYS A 192 -14.68 -20.10 15.40
N THR A 193 -15.19 -19.57 14.28
CA THR A 193 -15.55 -18.14 14.16
C THR A 193 -16.72 -17.79 15.05
N LYS A 194 -17.79 -18.60 15.02
CA LYS A 194 -18.99 -18.41 15.86
C LYS A 194 -18.67 -18.58 17.34
N LEU A 195 -17.83 -19.55 17.70
CA LEU A 195 -17.33 -19.73 19.05
C LEU A 195 -16.64 -18.44 19.50
N ARG A 196 -15.57 -18.00 18.83
CA ARG A 196 -14.88 -16.74 19.19
C ARG A 196 -15.77 -15.49 19.19
N ALA A 197 -16.80 -15.46 18.36
CA ALA A 197 -17.74 -14.35 18.26
C ALA A 197 -18.88 -14.40 19.28
N GLU A 198 -18.95 -15.46 20.10
CA GLU A 198 -20.08 -15.78 20.99
C GLU A 198 -21.42 -15.86 20.24
N GLU A 199 -21.39 -16.36 19.00
CA GLU A 199 -22.50 -16.48 18.05
C GLU A 199 -22.90 -17.93 17.77
N LEU A 200 -22.47 -18.86 18.62
CA LEU A 200 -23.03 -20.22 18.58
C LEU A 200 -24.53 -20.16 18.87
N SER A 201 -25.26 -21.10 18.28
CA SER A 201 -26.71 -21.22 18.44
C SER A 201 -27.08 -21.83 19.80
N THR A 202 -26.51 -21.28 20.87
CA THR A 202 -26.91 -21.58 22.25
C THR A 202 -28.31 -21.05 22.49
N GLN A 203 -29.03 -21.64 23.44
CA GLN A 203 -30.40 -21.25 23.76
C GLN A 203 -30.52 -19.75 24.07
N ASP A 204 -29.59 -19.17 24.83
CA ASP A 204 -29.59 -17.74 25.14
C ASP A 204 -29.46 -16.86 23.89
N ASN A 205 -28.66 -17.27 22.91
CA ASN A 205 -28.55 -16.57 21.63
C ASN A 205 -29.77 -16.75 20.74
N LEU A 206 -30.37 -17.96 20.71
CA LEU A 206 -31.60 -18.22 19.98
C LEU A 206 -32.77 -17.41 20.54
N CYS A 207 -32.87 -17.28 21.87
CA CYS A 207 -33.87 -16.43 22.52
C CYS A 207 -33.69 -14.95 22.16
N LYS A 208 -32.45 -14.46 22.05
CA LYS A 208 -32.15 -13.08 21.61
C LYS A 208 -32.52 -12.86 20.13
N GLN A 209 -32.24 -13.83 19.26
CA GLN A 209 -32.42 -13.71 17.81
C GLN A 209 -33.86 -13.96 17.34
N SER A 210 -34.63 -14.80 18.04
CA SER A 210 -36.01 -15.12 17.68
C SER A 210 -36.87 -15.39 18.93
N PRO A 211 -37.21 -14.33 19.70
CA PRO A 211 -37.96 -14.44 20.95
C PRO A 211 -39.37 -15.03 20.80
N SER A 212 -39.94 -14.95 19.59
CA SER A 212 -41.26 -15.51 19.28
C SER A 212 -41.24 -17.05 19.15
N VAL A 213 -40.08 -17.64 18.90
CA VAL A 213 -39.91 -19.09 18.70
C VAL A 213 -39.27 -19.72 19.94
N TYR A 214 -38.27 -19.07 20.51
CA TYR A 214 -37.50 -19.58 21.65
C TYR A 214 -37.81 -18.77 22.90
N THR A 215 -38.30 -19.42 23.94
CA THR A 215 -38.66 -18.77 25.21
C THR A 215 -37.57 -19.01 26.26
N GLY A 216 -37.43 -18.07 27.21
CA GLY A 216 -36.44 -18.17 28.31
C GLY A 216 -36.64 -19.38 29.24
N ASN A 217 -37.74 -20.11 29.08
CA ASN A 217 -38.06 -21.31 29.86
C ASN A 217 -37.50 -22.59 29.23
N TRP A 218 -36.94 -22.53 28.02
CA TRP A 218 -36.30 -23.69 27.41
C TRP A 218 -35.14 -24.18 28.30
N ARG A 219 -34.81 -25.46 28.15
CA ARG A 219 -33.68 -26.11 28.84
C ARG A 219 -32.78 -26.75 27.79
N CYS A 220 -31.55 -27.03 28.18
CA CYS A 220 -30.58 -27.72 27.35
C CYS A 220 -31.20 -28.99 26.72
N ALA A 221 -31.13 -29.11 25.40
CA ALA A 221 -31.75 -30.22 24.67
C ALA A 221 -31.13 -31.60 24.99
N LEU A 222 -29.94 -31.63 25.60
CA LEU A 222 -29.23 -32.86 25.96
C LEU A 222 -29.57 -33.37 27.36
N CYS A 223 -29.58 -32.49 28.37
CA CYS A 223 -29.82 -32.88 29.77
C CYS A 223 -31.21 -32.49 30.30
N ASN A 224 -31.91 -31.57 29.64
CA ASN A 224 -33.23 -31.07 29.99
C ASN A 224 -33.35 -30.45 31.41
N THR A 225 -32.23 -30.17 32.08
CA THR A 225 -32.19 -29.64 33.45
C THR A 225 -31.67 -28.21 33.51
N GLU A 226 -30.57 -27.93 32.83
CA GLU A 226 -29.85 -26.65 32.89
C GLU A 226 -30.23 -25.69 31.76
N LEU A 227 -29.92 -24.40 31.93
CA LEU A 227 -29.98 -23.41 30.86
C LEU A 227 -28.74 -23.54 29.97
N GLU A 228 -28.95 -23.64 28.65
CA GLU A 228 -27.83 -23.67 27.71
C GLU A 228 -27.34 -22.24 27.42
N THR A 229 -26.16 -21.92 27.94
CA THR A 229 -25.51 -20.62 27.75
C THR A 229 -24.09 -20.82 27.22
N TYR A 230 -23.53 -19.76 26.64
CA TYR A 230 -22.16 -19.76 26.12
C TYR A 230 -21.10 -20.12 27.19
N GLN A 231 -21.34 -19.88 28.48
CA GLN A 231 -20.39 -20.18 29.56
C GLN A 231 -20.18 -21.69 29.81
N TYR A 232 -21.06 -22.54 29.30
CA TYR A 232 -20.98 -23.99 29.48
C TYR A 232 -20.27 -24.70 28.31
N LEU A 233 -19.73 -23.95 27.34
CA LEU A 233 -18.99 -24.42 26.15
C LEU A 233 -17.49 -24.19 26.29
#